data_AF-A0A4D4LBZ9-F1
#
_entry.id   AF-A0A4D4LBZ9-F1
#
_cell.length_a   1.000
_cell.length_b   1.000
_cell.length_c   1.000
_cell.angle_alpha   90.00
_cell.angle_beta   90.00
_cell.angle_gamma   90.00
#
_symmetry.space_group_name_H-M   'P 1'
#
loop_
_entity.id
_entity.type
_entity.pdbx_description
1 polymer ?
#
loop_
_entity_poly.entity_id
_entity_poly.type
_entity_poly.pdbx_seq_one_letter_code
_entity_poly.pdbx_strand_id
1 'polypeptide(L)' 'MTAGRVVVESRIGESAVAELRRRGHDVVVGEPWSEGRLCAVARDPETGVLLAAANPRGAQGYAVGR' A
#
# COMPACT_ATOMS: atom_id res chain seq x y z
N MET A 1 20.97 -2.60 -4.03
CA MET A 1 20.01 -1.49 -4.09
C MET A 1 20.52 -0.50 -5.11
N THR A 2 19.71 -0.17 -6.13
CA THR A 2 20.06 0.86 -7.10
C THR A 2 19.72 2.22 -6.50
N ALA A 3 20.68 3.15 -6.45
CA ALA A 3 20.43 4.49 -5.95
C ALA A 3 19.34 5.18 -6.80
N GLY A 4 18.41 5.89 -6.16
CA GLY A 4 17.31 6.58 -6.83
C GLY A 4 16.14 5.70 -7.30
N ARG A 5 16.16 4.38 -7.03
CA ARG A 5 15.07 3.48 -7.38
C ARG A 5 13.87 3.61 -6.44
N VAL A 6 12.68 3.63 -7.03
CA VAL A 6 11.39 3.51 -6.33
C VAL A 6 10.55 2.43 -7.00
N VAL A 7 9.92 1.57 -6.19
CA VAL A 7 8.98 0.55 -6.65
C VAL A 7 7.57 1.00 -6.29
N VAL A 8 6.65 0.95 -7.26
CA VAL A 8 5.26 1.37 -7.07
C VAL A 8 4.31 0.34 -7.66
N GLU A 9 3.11 0.21 -7.11
CA GLU A 9 2.04 -0.58 -7.73
C GLU A 9 1.53 0.11 -9.00
N SER A 10 1.20 -0.66 -10.04
CA SER A 10 0.59 -0.15 -11.29
C SER A 10 -0.65 0.74 -11.09
N ARG A 11 -1.38 0.51 -10.00
CA ARG A 11 -2.60 1.24 -9.65
C ARG A 11 -2.37 2.67 -9.15
N ILE A 12 -1.12 3.08 -8.90
CA ILE A 12 -0.81 4.47 -8.56
C ILE A 12 -1.11 5.44 -9.74
N GLY A 13 -1.19 4.91 -10.96
CA GLY A 13 -1.54 5.66 -12.16
C GLY A 13 -0.34 6.19 -12.93
N GLU A 14 -0.52 6.34 -14.24
CA GLU A 14 0.55 6.74 -15.16
C GLU A 14 1.08 8.14 -14.90
N SER A 15 0.22 9.08 -14.47
CA SER A 15 0.61 10.46 -14.18
C SER A 15 1.64 10.55 -13.05
N ALA A 16 1.44 9.78 -11.97
CA ALA A 16 2.39 9.70 -10.87
C ALA A 16 3.72 9.06 -11.29
N VAL A 17 3.66 7.99 -12.08
CA VAL A 17 4.86 7.33 -12.63
C VAL A 17 5.67 8.28 -13.51
N ALA A 18 4.99 9.00 -14.41
CA ALA A 18 5.64 9.98 -15.30
C ALA A 18 6.31 11.11 -14.51
N GLU A 19 5.63 11.65 -13.50
CA GLU A 19 6.16 12.72 -12.67
C GLU A 19 7.38 12.27 -11.84
N LEU A 20 7.36 11.04 -11.30
CA LEU A 20 8.50 10.47 -10.60
C LEU A 20 9.70 10.30 -11.55
N ARG A 21 9.48 9.78 -12.76
CA ARG A 21 10.55 9.66 -13.78
C ARG A 21 11.10 11.02 -14.18
N ARG A 22 10.24 12.03 -14.39
CA ARG A 22 10.65 13.41 -14.72
C ARG A 22 11.53 14.03 -13.64
N ARG A 23 11.32 13.66 -12.37
CA ARG A 23 12.15 14.09 -11.22
C ARG A 23 13.46 13.30 -11.06
N GLY A 24 13.73 12.32 -11.92
CA GLY A 24 14.97 11.56 -11.93
C GLY A 24 14.93 10.23 -11.17
N HIS A 25 13.75 9.73 -10.78
CA HIS A 25 13.63 8.43 -10.13
C HIS A 25 13.72 7.27 -11.15
N ASP A 26 14.44 6.20 -10.78
CA ASP A 26 14.37 4.90 -11.46
C ASP A 26 13.10 4.16 -11.01
N VAL A 27 11.99 4.39 -11.72
CA VAL A 27 10.67 3.87 -11.34
C VAL A 27 10.44 2.47 -11.90
N VAL A 28 10.31 1.50 -11.00
CA VAL A 28 9.85 0.13 -11.30
C VAL A 28 8.37 0.03 -10.97
N VAL A 29 7.57 -0.38 -11.95
CA VAL A 29 6.12 -0.57 -11.78
C VAL A 29 5.86 -2.06 -11.57
N GLY A 30 5.32 -2.40 -10.40
CA GLY A 30 4.91 -3.76 -10.03
C GLY A 30 3.44 -4.07 -10.35
N GLU A 31 3.06 -5.32 -10.14
CA GLU A 31 1.69 -5.81 -10.32
C GLU A 31 0.66 -5.04 -9.47
N PRO A 32 -0.62 -5.01 -9.88
CA PRO A 32 -1.67 -4.49 -9.00
C PRO A 32 -1.74 -5.39 -7.75
N TRP A 33 -1.72 -4.78 -6.55
CA TRP A 33 -1.78 -5.49 -5.27
C TRP A 33 -0.49 -6.23 -4.86
N SER A 34 0.70 -5.71 -5.23
CA SER A 34 1.99 -6.28 -4.83
C SER A 34 2.60 -5.70 -3.56
N GLU A 35 2.32 -4.43 -3.22
CA GLU A 35 3.09 -3.71 -2.19
C GLU A 35 2.41 -3.73 -0.81
N GLY A 36 3.10 -4.33 0.16
CA GLY A 36 2.76 -4.28 1.58
C GLY A 36 1.88 -5.43 2.10
N ARG A 37 2.06 -5.76 3.39
CA ARG A 37 1.30 -6.77 4.13
C ARG A 37 0.77 -6.18 5.43
N LEU A 38 0.04 -5.06 5.29
CA LEU A 38 -0.44 -4.25 6.40
C LEU A 38 -1.55 -4.96 7.21
N CYS A 39 -1.55 -4.70 8.52
CA CYS A 39 -2.61 -5.04 9.46
C CYS A 39 -2.80 -3.85 10.39
N ALA A 40 -4.03 -3.55 10.77
CA ALA A 40 -4.34 -2.45 11.68
C ALA A 40 -5.55 -2.77 12.56
N VAL A 41 -5.52 -2.27 13.80
CA VAL A 41 -6.66 -2.20 14.71
C VAL A 41 -6.76 -0.79 15.27
N ALA A 42 -7.96 -0.35 15.58
CA ALA A 42 -8.20 0.94 16.22
C ALA A 42 -9.35 0.84 17.22
N ARG A 43 -9.38 1.76 18.17
CA ARG A 43 -10.50 1.97 19.09
C ARG A 43 -10.93 3.42 18.98
N ASP A 44 -12.19 3.63 18.67
CA ASP A 44 -12.80 4.96 18.74
C ASP A 44 -12.81 5.42 20.21
N PRO A 45 -12.15 6.55 20.54
CA PRO A 45 -12.07 7.02 21.93
C PRO A 45 -13.40 7.58 22.46
N GLU A 46 -14.31 8.04 21.58
CA GLU A 46 -15.60 8.62 21.96
C GLU A 46 -16.66 7.53 22.17
N THR A 47 -16.74 6.57 21.24
CA THR A 47 -17.78 5.52 21.26
C THR A 47 -17.30 4.20 21.86
N GLY A 48 -15.98 3.99 21.95
CA GLY A 48 -15.38 2.74 22.38
C GLY A 48 -15.41 1.62 21.33
N VAL A 49 -15.95 1.86 20.13
CA VAL A 49 -16.05 0.88 19.04
C VAL A 49 -14.66 0.40 18.61
N LEU A 50 -14.53 -0.92 18.40
CA LEU A 50 -13.31 -1.55 17.89
C LEU A 50 -13.39 -1.73 16.37
N LEU A 51 -12.31 -1.35 15.69
CA LEU A 51 -12.15 -1.44 14.24
C LEU A 51 -10.93 -2.32 13.92
N ALA A 52 -11.01 -3.11 12.85
CA ALA A 52 -9.90 -3.91 12.37
C ALA A 52 -9.86 -3.93 10.84
N ALA A 53 -8.65 -3.94 10.26
CA ALA A 53 -8.41 -4.05 8.83
C ALA A 53 -7.17 -4.91 8.56
N ALA A 54 -7.22 -5.65 7.45
CA ALA A 54 -6.09 -6.41 6.95
C ALA A 54 -5.93 -6.19 5.44
N ASN A 55 -4.70 -6.26 4.98
CA ASN A 55 -4.39 -6.17 3.55
C ASN A 55 -5.04 -7.34 2.78
N PRO A 56 -5.60 -7.09 1.58
CA PRO A 56 -6.15 -8.14 0.73
C PRO A 56 -5.09 -8.83 -0.16
N ARG A 57 -3.83 -8.38 -0.11
CA ARG A 57 -2.77 -8.78 -1.04
C ARG A 57 -2.37 -10.23 -0.79
N GLY A 58 -2.31 -11.02 -1.86
CA GLY A 58 -2.04 -12.46 -1.78
C GLY A 58 -3.13 -13.27 -1.07
N ALA A 59 -4.32 -12.70 -0.83
CA ALA A 59 -5.48 -13.36 -0.20
C ALA A 59 -5.14 -14.08 1.13
N GLN A 60 -4.17 -13.56 1.87
CA GLN A 60 -3.67 -14.18 3.11
C GLN A 60 -3.96 -13.33 4.36
N GLY A 61 -3.87 -12.00 4.24
CA GLY A 61 -4.20 -11.10 5.34
C GLY A 61 -5.71 -11.11 5.63
N TYR A 62 -6.09 -11.20 6.91
CA TYR A 62 -7.49 -11.21 7.30
C TYR A 62 -7.70 -10.59 8.68
N ALA A 63 -8.80 -9.85 8.85
CA ALA A 63 -9.19 -9.24 10.12
C ALA A 63 -10.46 -9.91 10.64
N VAL A 64 -10.53 -10.12 11.96
CA VAL A 64 -11.68 -10.71 12.66
C VAL A 64 -11.99 -9.90 13.92
N GLY A 65 -13.26 -9.84 14.29
CA GLY A 65 -13.75 -9.08 15.45
C GLY A 65 -15.20 -9.42 15.76
N ARG A 66 -15.69 -9.00 16.93
CA ARG A 66 -17.06 -9.17 17.42
C ARG A 66 -17.39 -8.12 18.47
#